data_AF-A0A1G3AE02-F1
#
_entry.id   AF-A0A1G3AE02-F1
#
_cell.length_a   1.000
_cell.length_b   1.000
_cell.length_c   1.000
_cell.angle_alpha   90.00
_cell.angle_beta   90.00
_cell.angle_gamma   90.00
#
_symmetry.space_group_name_H-M   'P 1'
#
loop_
_entity.id
_entity.type
_entity.pdbx_description
1 polymer ?
#
loop_
_entity_poly.entity_id
_entity_poly.type
_entity_poly.pdbx_seq_one_letter_code
_entity_poly.pdbx_strand_id
1 'polypeptide(L)'
;MGRRDPRGGSVEIWIDGKPANETAVFYAGYVQPDRGNAPAPPNPPRDRSPHGVTLAGSIVPQQWTITMTNDDGDFELVGSATGPDGKGNAFEPFTGTSGQILIDPELWRGAKTNRAGDRFTFEVTRCALGQVDFKGDDQGNFRVRLVENLPNGPHTLKLLARGDGPVTVDAFDVFEPPLK
;
A
#
# COMPACT_ATOMS: atom_id res chain seq x y z
N MET A 1 15.63 -15.17 -3.63
CA MET A 1 16.68 -15.47 -2.63
C MET A 1 18.02 -15.20 -3.26
N GLY A 2 18.94 -14.59 -2.51
CA GLY A 2 20.30 -14.32 -3.00
C GLY A 2 21.31 -14.33 -1.87
N ARG A 3 22.59 -14.11 -2.20
CA ARG A 3 23.68 -14.05 -1.22
C ARG A 3 24.24 -12.66 -1.09
N ARG A 4 24.44 -12.23 0.16
CA ARG A 4 25.19 -11.01 0.48
C ARG A 4 26.68 -11.25 0.24
N ASP A 5 27.34 -10.24 -0.32
CA ASP A 5 28.80 -10.18 -0.48
C ASP A 5 29.29 -8.77 -0.10
N PRO A 6 30.44 -8.58 0.58
CA PRO A 6 30.97 -7.25 0.89
C PRO A 6 31.23 -6.36 -0.33
N ARG A 7 31.43 -6.98 -1.50
CA ARG A 7 31.57 -6.35 -2.81
C ARG A 7 30.33 -6.52 -3.68
N GLY A 8 29.23 -7.00 -3.10
CA GLY A 8 27.98 -7.27 -3.81
C GLY A 8 27.51 -6.05 -4.60
N GLY A 9 27.13 -6.29 -5.85
CA GLY A 9 26.58 -5.28 -6.73
C GLY A 9 25.08 -5.07 -6.52
N SER A 10 24.45 -4.42 -7.48
CA SER A 10 23.03 -4.17 -7.50
C SER A 10 22.38 -4.65 -8.80
N VAL A 11 21.09 -4.96 -8.72
CA VAL A 11 20.26 -5.30 -9.87
C VAL A 11 19.06 -4.38 -9.94
N GLU A 12 18.72 -3.95 -11.14
CA GLU A 12 17.42 -3.36 -11.44
C GLU A 12 16.40 -4.45 -11.69
N ILE A 13 15.19 -4.24 -11.18
CA ILE A 13 14.07 -5.18 -11.33
C ILE A 13 13.12 -4.64 -12.38
N TRP A 14 12.77 -5.52 -13.31
CA TRP A 14 11.84 -5.24 -14.40
C TRP A 14 10.71 -6.28 -14.37
N ILE A 15 9.47 -5.79 -14.51
CA ILE A 15 8.26 -6.60 -14.58
C ILE A 15 7.54 -6.24 -15.89
N ASP A 16 7.23 -7.26 -16.70
CA ASP A 16 6.49 -7.13 -17.97
C ASP A 16 7.08 -6.05 -18.90
N GLY A 17 8.41 -5.99 -18.97
CA GLY A 17 9.14 -5.08 -19.85
C GLY A 17 9.24 -3.64 -19.33
N LYS A 18 8.81 -3.34 -18.11
CA LYS A 18 8.94 -2.01 -17.48
C LYS A 18 9.74 -2.06 -16.18
N PRO A 19 10.38 -0.96 -15.76
CA PRO A 19 10.95 -0.85 -14.42
C PRO A 19 9.90 -1.19 -13.35
N ALA A 20 10.25 -2.03 -12.38
CA ALA A 20 9.28 -2.51 -11.38
C ALA A 20 8.73 -1.39 -10.50
N ASN A 21 9.50 -0.31 -10.27
CA ASN A 21 9.04 0.89 -9.58
C ASN A 21 8.00 1.72 -10.37
N GLU A 22 7.74 1.38 -11.63
CA GLU A 22 6.66 1.96 -12.44
C GLU A 22 5.42 1.05 -12.52
N THR A 23 5.51 -0.19 -12.03
CA THR A 23 4.37 -1.12 -12.05
C THR A 23 3.24 -0.61 -11.15
N ALA A 24 2.02 -0.56 -11.67
CA ALA A 24 0.82 -0.07 -10.99
C ALA A 24 0.26 -1.10 -9.99
N VAL A 25 1.10 -1.57 -9.07
CA VAL A 25 0.73 -2.48 -7.99
C VAL A 25 0.95 -1.80 -6.65
N PHE A 26 -0.12 -1.71 -5.87
CA PHE A 26 -0.14 -0.98 -4.61
C PHE A 26 -0.95 -1.75 -3.58
N TYR A 27 -0.72 -1.41 -2.32
CA TYR A 27 -1.49 -1.93 -1.20
C TYR A 27 -1.92 -0.77 -0.32
N ALA A 28 -3.20 -0.75 0.03
CA ALA A 28 -3.71 0.09 1.09
C ALA A 28 -3.58 -0.67 2.41
N GLY A 29 -2.86 -0.09 3.35
CA GLY A 29 -2.70 -0.62 4.70
C GLY A 29 -4.01 -0.62 5.50
N TYR A 30 -3.92 -1.17 6.70
CA TYR A 30 -5.01 -1.11 7.67
C TYR A 30 -5.40 0.35 7.96
N VAL A 31 -6.71 0.64 7.86
CA VAL A 31 -7.26 1.94 8.23
C VAL A 31 -7.33 2.05 9.74
N GLN A 32 -6.33 2.72 10.29
CA GLN A 32 -6.09 2.80 11.71
C GLN A 32 -6.83 3.98 12.34
N PRO A 33 -7.74 3.74 13.30
CA PRO A 33 -8.34 4.80 14.10
C PRO A 33 -7.32 5.39 15.09
N ASP A 34 -7.36 6.71 15.26
CA ASP A 34 -6.57 7.39 16.28
C ASP A 34 -6.99 6.95 17.69
N ARG A 35 -6.03 6.98 18.63
CA ARG A 35 -6.25 6.57 20.03
C ARG A 35 -7.36 7.36 20.73
N GLY A 36 -7.58 8.60 20.30
CA GLY A 36 -8.55 9.52 20.89
C GLY A 36 -9.97 9.41 20.33
N ASN A 37 -10.20 8.58 19.30
CA ASN A 37 -11.52 8.49 18.66
C ASN A 37 -12.61 8.05 19.64
N ALA A 38 -13.81 8.61 19.46
CA ALA A 38 -14.96 8.46 20.35
C ALA A 38 -15.25 6.98 20.68
N PRO A 39 -15.19 6.54 21.95
CA PRO A 39 -15.43 5.16 22.32
C PRO A 39 -16.91 4.79 22.21
N ALA A 40 -17.21 3.60 21.66
CA ALA A 40 -18.53 2.99 21.72
C ALA A 40 -18.40 1.49 22.09
N PRO A 41 -18.31 1.15 23.38
CA PRO A 41 -18.38 -0.23 23.82
C PRO A 41 -19.68 -0.90 23.32
N PRO A 42 -19.66 -2.19 22.94
CA PRO A 42 -18.55 -3.13 23.11
C PRO A 42 -17.57 -3.17 21.92
N ASN A 43 -17.76 -2.36 20.87
CA ASN A 43 -17.04 -2.54 19.62
C ASN A 43 -15.60 -1.99 19.67
N PRO A 44 -14.60 -2.77 19.21
CA PRO A 44 -13.23 -2.30 19.15
C PRO A 44 -13.12 -1.12 18.16
N PRO A 45 -12.14 -0.21 18.33
CA PRO A 45 -11.97 0.95 17.46
C PRO A 45 -11.90 0.65 15.96
N ARG A 46 -11.37 -0.53 15.59
CA ARG A 46 -11.26 -0.96 14.19
C ARG A 46 -12.60 -1.17 13.49
N ASP A 47 -13.67 -1.47 14.23
CA ASP A 47 -15.00 -1.70 13.66
C ASP A 47 -15.80 -0.39 13.56
N ARG A 48 -15.09 0.75 13.53
CA ARG A 48 -15.63 2.12 13.46
C ARG A 48 -15.01 2.95 12.33
N SER A 49 -14.24 2.31 11.45
CA SER A 49 -13.56 2.90 10.31
C SER A 49 -13.97 2.15 9.03
N PRO A 50 -13.64 2.64 7.82
CA PRO A 50 -13.77 1.82 6.63
C PRO A 50 -12.77 0.65 6.72
N HIS A 51 -13.24 -0.57 6.46
CA HIS A 51 -12.42 -1.78 6.48
C HIS A 51 -11.51 -1.93 5.25
N GLY A 52 -11.67 -1.04 4.28
CA GLY A 52 -10.84 -0.95 3.09
C GLY A 52 -11.14 0.31 2.33
N VAL A 53 -10.26 0.62 1.39
CA VAL A 53 -10.47 1.63 0.36
C VAL A 53 -10.14 1.00 -0.99
N THR A 54 -10.77 1.51 -2.04
CA THR A 54 -10.40 1.15 -3.40
C THR A 54 -9.36 2.13 -3.90
N LEU A 55 -8.25 1.60 -4.43
CA LEU A 55 -7.22 2.38 -5.08
C LEU A 55 -7.53 2.48 -6.58
N ALA A 56 -7.55 3.70 -7.11
CA ALA A 56 -7.80 3.96 -8.52
C ALA A 56 -6.90 5.08 -9.07
N GLY A 57 -6.97 5.34 -10.38
CA GLY A 57 -6.25 6.43 -11.01
C GLY A 57 -4.72 6.34 -10.88
N SER A 58 -4.07 7.50 -10.84
CA SER A 58 -2.61 7.64 -10.76
C SER A 58 -2.13 7.65 -9.31
N ILE A 59 -2.00 6.47 -8.70
CA ILE A 59 -1.61 6.32 -7.29
C ILE A 59 -0.20 6.86 -7.01
N VAL A 60 -0.13 7.73 -6.01
CA VAL A 60 1.09 8.19 -5.35
C VAL A 60 1.17 7.50 -3.97
N PRO A 61 2.19 6.66 -3.71
CA PRO A 61 2.40 6.09 -2.38
C PRO A 61 2.56 7.18 -1.32
N GLN A 62 1.67 7.20 -0.34
CA GLN A 62 1.62 8.22 0.71
C GLN A 62 0.71 7.77 1.87
N GLN A 63 0.78 8.50 2.96
CA GLN A 63 -0.18 8.40 4.04
C GLN A 63 -1.44 9.19 3.68
N TRP A 64 -2.60 8.65 4.05
CA TRP A 64 -3.88 9.30 3.94
C TRP A 64 -4.51 9.47 5.33
N THR A 65 -5.22 10.57 5.51
CA THR A 65 -5.98 10.88 6.73
C THR A 65 -7.43 11.18 6.37
N ILE A 66 -8.35 10.44 6.97
CA ILE A 66 -9.78 10.78 7.02
C ILE A 66 -10.03 11.49 8.35
N THR A 67 -10.68 12.65 8.32
CA THR A 67 -11.09 13.38 9.53
C THR A 67 -12.58 13.62 9.49
N MET A 68 -13.31 13.13 10.49
CA MET A 68 -14.74 13.39 10.64
C MET A 68 -14.95 14.87 10.98
N THR A 69 -15.82 15.54 10.24
CA THR A 69 -16.11 16.97 10.39
C THR A 69 -17.35 17.23 11.23
N ASN A 70 -18.23 16.22 11.38
CA ASN A 70 -19.38 16.24 12.26
C ASN A 70 -19.74 14.82 12.75
N ASP A 71 -20.84 14.72 13.50
CA ASP A 71 -21.37 13.48 14.06
C ASP A 71 -22.35 12.77 13.10
N ASP A 72 -22.70 13.40 11.97
CA ASP A 72 -23.64 12.88 10.95
C ASP A 72 -22.93 12.04 9.87
N GLY A 73 -21.62 11.85 10.01
CA GLY A 73 -20.81 11.02 9.12
C GLY A 73 -20.01 11.79 8.06
N ASP A 74 -20.05 13.13 8.05
CA ASP A 74 -19.28 13.91 7.09
C ASP A 74 -17.79 13.90 7.43
N PHE A 75 -16.94 13.82 6.41
CA PHE A 75 -15.49 13.76 6.57
C PHE A 75 -14.72 14.52 5.49
N GLU A 76 -13.46 14.79 5.78
CA GLU A 76 -12.44 15.29 4.86
C GLU A 76 -11.35 14.23 4.65
N LEU A 77 -10.89 14.06 3.41
CA LEU A 77 -9.74 13.21 3.07
C LEU A 77 -8.54 14.09 2.70
N VAL A 78 -7.37 13.78 3.25
CA VAL A 78 -6.11 14.49 2.97
C VAL A 78 -4.98 13.48 2.77
N GLY A 79 -4.23 13.62 1.67
CA GLY A 79 -2.99 12.89 1.42
C GLY A 79 -1.77 13.67 1.91
N SER A 80 -0.77 12.99 2.48
CA SER A 80 0.44 13.63 3.01
C SER A 80 1.34 14.25 1.94
N ALA A 81 1.24 13.77 0.69
CA ALA A 81 1.98 14.29 -0.46
C ALA A 81 1.09 15.10 -1.41
N THR A 82 -0.16 14.66 -1.62
CA THR A 82 -1.07 15.31 -2.58
C THR A 82 -1.99 16.36 -1.97
N GLY A 83 -2.02 16.50 -0.64
CA GLY A 83 -2.84 17.49 0.05
C GLY A 83 -4.33 17.12 0.13
N PRO A 84 -5.23 18.10 0.36
CA PRO A 84 -6.66 17.88 0.47
C PRO A 84 -7.24 17.21 -0.78
N ASP A 85 -8.03 16.16 -0.57
CA ASP A 85 -8.56 15.31 -1.65
C ASP A 85 -10.09 15.24 -1.66
N GLY A 86 -10.76 16.04 -0.84
CA GLY A 86 -12.20 16.25 -0.93
C GLY A 86 -12.95 16.00 0.37
N LYS A 87 -14.27 16.17 0.28
CA LYS A 87 -15.23 15.99 1.37
C LYS A 87 -16.22 14.90 0.97
N GLY A 88 -16.64 14.07 1.92
CA GLY A 88 -17.60 13.01 1.70
C GLY A 88 -18.45 12.75 2.93
N ASN A 89 -19.37 11.79 2.80
CA ASN A 89 -20.16 11.28 3.91
C ASN A 89 -19.99 9.76 3.99
N ALA A 90 -19.82 9.21 5.19
CA ALA A 90 -19.58 7.78 5.41
C ALA A 90 -20.73 6.87 4.94
N PHE A 91 -21.91 7.42 4.64
CA PHE A 91 -23.09 6.71 4.17
C PHE A 91 -23.34 6.87 2.66
N GLU A 92 -22.44 7.54 1.94
CA GLU A 92 -22.51 7.75 0.50
C GLU A 92 -21.22 7.30 -0.21
N PRO A 93 -21.28 6.88 -1.49
CA PRO A 93 -20.08 6.63 -2.27
C PRO A 93 -19.19 7.87 -2.34
N PHE A 94 -17.92 7.72 -1.99
CA PHE A 94 -16.93 8.79 -2.08
C PHE A 94 -15.87 8.50 -3.14
N THR A 95 -15.56 9.50 -3.95
CA THR A 95 -14.39 9.52 -4.84
C THR A 95 -13.60 10.79 -4.56
N GLY A 96 -12.32 10.63 -4.18
CA GLY A 96 -11.42 11.75 -3.98
C GLY A 96 -11.21 12.57 -5.26
N THR A 97 -10.87 13.84 -5.11
CA THR A 97 -10.70 14.80 -6.21
C THR A 97 -9.54 14.40 -7.13
N SER A 98 -8.49 13.78 -6.57
CA SER A 98 -7.39 13.18 -7.31
C SER A 98 -7.77 11.88 -8.02
N GLY A 99 -8.90 11.28 -7.65
CA GLY A 99 -9.33 9.96 -8.12
C GLY A 99 -8.53 8.78 -7.54
N GLN A 100 -7.63 9.02 -6.58
CA GLN A 100 -6.77 7.96 -6.02
C GLN A 100 -7.50 7.04 -5.04
N ILE A 101 -8.39 7.62 -4.23
CA ILE A 101 -9.07 6.92 -3.15
C ILE A 101 -10.58 6.95 -3.40
N LEU A 102 -11.17 5.77 -3.43
CA LEU A 102 -12.61 5.57 -3.42
C LEU A 102 -12.99 4.83 -2.13
N ILE A 103 -14.08 5.26 -1.50
CA ILE A 103 -14.59 4.63 -0.29
C ILE A 103 -16.04 4.26 -0.54
N ASP A 104 -16.31 2.96 -0.51
CA ASP A 104 -17.66 2.43 -0.60
C ASP A 104 -18.32 2.52 0.80
N PRO A 105 -19.55 3.07 0.92
CA PRO A 105 -20.26 3.12 2.19
C PRO A 105 -20.42 1.74 2.85
N GLU A 106 -20.47 0.65 2.08
CA GLU A 106 -20.56 -0.71 2.63
C GLU A 106 -19.30 -1.15 3.38
N LEU A 107 -18.15 -0.52 3.12
CA LEU A 107 -16.90 -0.82 3.82
C LEU A 107 -16.83 -0.14 5.18
N TRP A 108 -17.65 0.88 5.44
CA TRP A 108 -17.74 1.51 6.75
C TRP A 108 -18.40 0.58 7.75
N ARG A 109 -17.70 0.29 8.85
CA ARG A 109 -18.32 -0.30 10.03
C ARG A 109 -18.55 0.76 11.07
N GLY A 110 -19.72 0.73 11.71
CA GLY A 110 -19.99 1.57 12.87
C GLY A 110 -19.90 3.08 12.65
N ALA A 111 -19.99 3.58 11.41
CA ALA A 111 -19.81 5.01 11.10
C ALA A 111 -20.74 5.94 11.92
N LYS A 112 -21.94 5.46 12.26
CA LYS A 112 -22.93 6.17 13.13
C LYS A 112 -22.42 6.46 14.55
N THR A 113 -21.29 5.88 14.95
CA THR A 113 -20.67 6.07 16.27
C THR A 113 -19.49 7.01 16.23
N ASN A 114 -19.07 7.45 15.04
CA ASN A 114 -18.02 8.44 14.90
C ASN A 114 -18.49 9.81 15.38
N ARG A 115 -17.53 10.66 15.75
CA ARG A 115 -17.78 12.05 16.13
C ARG A 115 -16.87 13.00 15.39
N ALA A 116 -17.26 14.27 15.36
CA ALA A 116 -16.44 15.36 14.89
C ALA A 116 -15.03 15.28 15.54
N GLY A 117 -14.00 15.30 14.70
CA GLY A 117 -12.60 15.20 15.12
C GLY A 117 -12.05 13.77 15.22
N ASP A 118 -12.86 12.72 15.06
CA ASP A 118 -12.34 11.36 14.90
C ASP A 118 -11.47 11.30 13.63
N ARG A 119 -10.33 10.61 13.74
CA ARG A 119 -9.34 10.50 12.66
C ARG A 119 -8.99 9.06 12.35
N PHE A 120 -8.80 8.78 11.08
CA PHE A 120 -8.36 7.48 10.59
C PHE A 120 -7.21 7.67 9.61
N THR A 121 -6.15 6.88 9.77
CA THR A 121 -4.95 6.96 8.93
C THR A 121 -4.66 5.63 8.26
N PHE A 122 -4.17 5.67 7.03
CA PHE A 122 -3.67 4.48 6.33
C PHE A 122 -2.54 4.83 5.38
N GLU A 123 -1.64 3.88 5.17
CA GLU A 123 -0.54 4.00 4.23
C GLU A 123 -0.90 3.35 2.90
N VAL A 124 -0.59 4.01 1.80
CA VAL A 124 -0.58 3.40 0.47
C VAL A 124 0.87 3.18 0.06
N THR A 125 1.26 1.93 -0.16
CA THR A 125 2.63 1.55 -0.51
C THR A 125 2.69 0.86 -1.87
N ARG A 126 3.74 1.14 -2.64
CA ARG A 126 4.02 0.38 -3.87
C ARG A 126 4.48 -1.03 -3.51
N CYS A 127 3.89 -2.00 -4.17
CA CYS A 127 4.13 -3.42 -3.98
C CYS A 127 5.21 -3.97 -4.91
N ALA A 128 6.14 -3.13 -5.36
CA ALA A 128 7.17 -3.49 -6.31
C ALA A 128 8.46 -2.74 -5.99
N LEU A 129 9.56 -3.49 -5.95
CA LEU A 129 10.89 -2.99 -5.62
C LEU A 129 11.67 -2.79 -6.92
N GLY A 130 12.11 -1.56 -7.21
CA GLY A 130 12.85 -1.24 -8.45
C GLY A 130 14.30 -1.72 -8.48
N GLN A 131 14.91 -1.96 -7.32
CA GLN A 131 16.33 -2.35 -7.21
C GLN A 131 16.57 -3.25 -6.00
N VAL A 132 17.43 -4.24 -6.15
CA VAL A 132 17.96 -5.03 -5.04
C VAL A 132 19.47 -4.84 -4.95
N ASP A 133 19.93 -4.54 -3.76
CA ASP A 133 21.34 -4.46 -3.41
C ASP A 133 21.78 -5.80 -2.80
N PHE A 134 22.92 -6.34 -3.24
CA PHE A 134 23.53 -7.60 -2.75
C PHE A 134 24.71 -7.35 -1.82
N LYS A 135 25.06 -6.10 -1.54
CA LYS A 135 26.13 -5.74 -0.63
C LYS A 135 25.76 -6.05 0.82
N GLY A 136 26.67 -6.63 1.58
CA GLY A 136 26.49 -6.84 3.01
C GLY A 136 27.76 -7.36 3.66
N ASP A 137 28.01 -6.92 4.90
CA ASP A 137 29.21 -7.30 5.66
C ASP A 137 29.18 -8.77 6.09
N ASP A 138 27.98 -9.26 6.43
CA ASP A 138 27.74 -10.67 6.72
C ASP A 138 27.49 -11.43 5.42
N GLN A 139 28.39 -12.36 5.09
CA GLN A 139 28.16 -13.33 4.02
C GLN A 139 27.03 -14.26 4.42
N GLY A 140 25.87 -14.11 3.79
CA GLY A 140 24.68 -14.88 4.15
C GLY A 140 23.56 -14.81 3.11
N ASN A 141 22.66 -15.78 3.19
CA ASN A 141 21.47 -15.80 2.34
C ASN A 141 20.49 -14.72 2.79
N PHE A 142 19.86 -14.06 1.84
CA PHE A 142 18.75 -13.15 2.08
C PHE A 142 17.57 -13.43 1.17
N ARG A 143 16.39 -13.06 1.66
CA ARG A 143 15.13 -13.12 0.94
C ARG A 143 14.52 -11.73 0.90
N VAL A 144 14.12 -11.30 -0.29
CA VAL A 144 13.43 -10.03 -0.51
C VAL A 144 12.25 -10.29 -1.44
N ARG A 145 11.14 -9.61 -1.17
CA ARG A 145 9.97 -9.62 -2.05
C ARG A 145 10.19 -8.59 -3.15
N LEU A 146 10.20 -9.05 -4.39
CA LEU A 146 10.42 -8.17 -5.55
C LEU A 146 9.13 -7.47 -5.96
N VAL A 147 8.02 -8.21 -5.96
CA VAL A 147 6.72 -7.72 -6.36
C VAL A 147 5.61 -8.53 -5.68
N GLU A 148 4.47 -7.91 -5.41
CA GLU A 148 3.21 -8.52 -5.00
C GLU A 148 2.02 -7.78 -5.62
N ASN A 149 0.82 -8.35 -5.45
CA ASN A 149 -0.43 -7.78 -5.92
C ASN A 149 -0.49 -7.52 -7.45
N LEU A 150 0.25 -8.32 -8.23
CA LEU A 150 0.07 -8.35 -9.69
C LEU A 150 -1.31 -8.93 -10.03
N PRO A 151 -1.93 -8.49 -11.14
CA PRO A 151 -3.11 -9.15 -11.68
C PRO A 151 -2.86 -10.65 -11.86
N ASN A 152 -3.90 -11.48 -11.75
CA ASN A 152 -3.74 -12.91 -12.03
C ASN A 152 -3.37 -13.12 -13.50
N GLY A 153 -2.30 -13.87 -13.75
CA GLY A 153 -1.86 -14.18 -15.10
C GLY A 153 -0.35 -14.45 -15.19
N PRO A 154 0.15 -14.77 -16.39
CA PRO A 154 1.58 -14.88 -16.64
C PRO A 154 2.25 -13.51 -16.60
N HIS A 155 3.40 -13.44 -15.90
CA HIS A 155 4.25 -12.26 -15.82
C HIS A 155 5.70 -12.61 -16.15
N THR A 156 6.44 -11.62 -16.65
CA THR A 156 7.88 -11.76 -16.91
C THR A 156 8.69 -10.96 -15.91
N LEU A 157 9.61 -11.64 -15.22
CA LEU A 157 10.62 -11.02 -14.36
C LEU A 157 11.97 -10.95 -15.09
N LYS A 158 12.58 -9.77 -15.10
CA LYS A 158 13.97 -9.57 -15.55
C LYS A 158 14.77 -8.85 -14.47
N LEU A 159 15.95 -9.40 -14.16
CA LEU A 159 16.95 -8.77 -13.30
C LEU A 159 18.09 -8.27 -14.19
N LEU A 160 18.41 -6.99 -14.10
CA LEU A 160 19.51 -6.38 -14.85
C LEU A 160 20.62 -5.97 -13.88
N ALA A 161 21.73 -6.71 -13.88
CA ALA A 161 22.90 -6.34 -13.08
C ALA A 161 23.49 -5.02 -13.57
N ARG A 162 23.80 -4.10 -12.65
CA ARG A 162 24.38 -2.79 -12.97
C ARG A 162 25.87 -2.82 -13.28
N GLY A 163 26.52 -3.96 -13.05
CA GLY A 163 27.96 -4.13 -13.29
C GLY A 163 28.85 -3.47 -12.23
N ASP A 164 28.29 -3.11 -11.09
CA ASP A 164 28.95 -2.48 -9.93
C ASP A 164 29.48 -3.50 -8.89
N GLY A 165 29.28 -4.80 -9.14
CA GLY A 165 29.81 -5.88 -8.30
C GLY A 165 29.17 -7.24 -8.62
N PRO A 166 29.65 -8.34 -8.00
CA PRO A 166 29.03 -9.66 -8.09
C PRO A 166 27.57 -9.66 -7.61
N VAL A 167 26.73 -10.41 -8.31
CA VAL A 167 25.34 -10.66 -7.98
C VAL A 167 25.13 -12.17 -7.95
N THR A 168 24.64 -12.72 -6.85
CA THR A 168 24.36 -14.15 -6.70
C THR A 168 22.90 -14.38 -6.32
N VAL A 169 22.12 -14.92 -7.25
CA VAL A 169 20.73 -15.33 -7.03
C VAL A 169 20.69 -16.85 -6.91
N ASP A 170 20.21 -17.36 -5.77
CA ASP A 170 20.10 -18.80 -5.55
C ASP A 170 18.77 -19.37 -6.08
N ALA A 171 17.68 -18.62 -5.93
CA ALA A 171 16.34 -19.10 -6.25
C ALA A 171 15.29 -17.97 -6.32
N PHE A 172 14.17 -18.27 -6.97
CA PHE A 172 12.96 -17.45 -6.98
C PHE A 172 11.82 -18.20 -6.31
N ASP A 173 11.09 -17.50 -5.43
CA ASP A 173 9.82 -17.99 -4.91
C ASP A 173 8.72 -17.30 -5.69
N VAL A 174 7.90 -18.09 -6.39
CA VAL A 174 6.75 -17.59 -7.14
C VAL A 174 5.49 -18.13 -6.47
N PHE A 175 4.59 -17.23 -6.08
CA PHE A 175 3.28 -17.61 -5.58
C PHE A 175 2.33 -17.82 -6.77
N GLU A 176 1.78 -19.02 -6.89
CA GLU A 176 0.72 -19.34 -7.87
C GLU A 176 -0.64 -19.26 -7.14
N PRO A 177 -1.44 -18.21 -7.37
CA PRO A 177 -2.75 -18.10 -6.73
C PRO A 177 -3.67 -19.24 -7.20
N PRO A 178 -4.57 -19.75 -6.34
CA PRO A 178 -5.45 -20.87 -6.66
C PRO A 178 -6.49 -20.55 -7.75
N LEU A 179 -6.77 -19.26 -7.96
CA LEU A 179 -7.65 -18.76 -9.03
C LEU A 179 -6.80 -18.35 -10.23
N LYS A 180 -7.05 -18.99 -11.38
CA LYS A 180 -6.41 -18.67 -12.67
C LYS A 180 -7.27 -17.71 -13.47
#